data_AF-H1S0R1-F1
#
_entry.id   AF-H1S0R1-F1
#
_cell.length_a   1.000
_cell.length_b   1.000
_cell.length_c   1.000
_cell.angle_alpha   90.00
_cell.angle_beta   90.00
_cell.angle_gamma   90.00
#
_symmetry.space_group_name_H-M   'P 1'
#
loop_
_entity.id
_entity.type
_entity.pdbx_description
1 polymer ?
#
loop_
_entity_poly.entity_id
_entity_poly.type
_entity_poly.pdbx_seq_one_letter_code
_entity_poly.pdbx_strand_id
1 'polypeptide(L)'
;METHQQTIRHTLRIDQWMMAVGNQETSLEYDDWLSNVLNGLAPGLSEHAISIVTREGKTEIRFEHRARYEVRHPKIGVRRFVCAVDGDVTLIAFEHTVSGVRYPWVTIDGAFTQAELLTLRLLSTGLDLCAAAVGVESR
;
A
#
# COMPACT_ATOMS: atom_id res chain seq x y z
N MET A 1 12.18 -8.32 -16.63
CA MET A 1 13.19 -7.52 -15.89
C MET A 1 12.58 -6.87 -14.65
N GLU A 2 11.29 -6.54 -14.65
CA GLU A 2 10.57 -5.88 -13.54
C GLU A 2 10.50 -6.70 -12.23
N THR A 3 10.33 -8.02 -12.30
CA THR A 3 10.26 -8.90 -11.12
C THR A 3 11.57 -8.95 -10.31
N HIS A 4 12.72 -8.72 -10.96
CA HIS A 4 14.01 -8.69 -10.29
C HIS A 4 14.19 -7.42 -9.46
N GLN A 5 13.72 -6.27 -9.96
CA GLN A 5 13.81 -4.98 -9.28
C GLN A 5 12.90 -4.91 -8.04
N GLN A 6 11.69 -5.48 -8.14
CA GLN A 6 10.77 -5.59 -7.00
C GLN A 6 11.36 -6.42 -5.84
N THR A 7 12.04 -7.51 -6.17
CA THR A 7 12.70 -8.38 -5.18
C THR A 7 13.83 -7.64 -4.46
N ILE A 8 14.66 -6.88 -5.21
CA ILE A 8 15.82 -6.14 -4.66
C ILE A 8 15.38 -5.08 -3.63
N ARG A 9 14.33 -4.32 -3.91
CA ARG A 9 13.90 -3.23 -3.01
C ARG A 9 13.17 -3.72 -1.78
N HIS A 10 12.41 -4.82 -1.88
CA HIS A 10 11.81 -5.45 -0.71
C HIS A 10 12.90 -5.99 0.24
N THR A 11 13.95 -6.62 -0.31
CA THR A 11 15.12 -7.03 0.47
C THR A 11 15.83 -5.85 1.12
N LEU A 12 15.99 -4.72 0.41
CA LEU A 12 16.59 -3.50 0.97
C LEU A 12 15.82 -2.97 2.20
N ARG A 13 14.48 -2.98 2.17
CA ARG A 13 13.66 -2.53 3.31
C ARG A 13 13.79 -3.45 4.51
N ILE A 14 13.89 -4.77 4.28
CA ILE A 14 14.15 -5.73 5.37
C ILE A 14 15.52 -5.46 5.99
N ASP A 15 16.56 -5.24 5.19
CA ASP A 15 17.91 -4.93 5.70
C ASP A 15 17.92 -3.63 6.53
N GLN A 16 17.23 -2.59 6.06
CA GLN A 16 17.09 -1.34 6.79
C GLN A 16 16.35 -1.51 8.11
N TRP A 17 15.27 -2.29 8.13
CA TRP A 17 14.55 -2.60 9.36
C TRP A 17 15.42 -3.38 10.35
N MET A 18 16.14 -4.41 9.89
CA MET A 18 17.05 -5.18 10.74
C MET A 18 18.15 -4.30 11.34
N MET A 19 18.72 -3.38 10.56
CA MET A 19 19.69 -2.40 11.06
C MET A 19 19.08 -1.45 12.09
N ALA A 20 17.89 -0.92 11.84
CA ALA A 20 17.19 -0.03 12.78
C ALA A 20 16.88 -0.73 14.12
N VAL A 21 16.49 -2.01 14.08
CA VAL A 21 16.31 -2.85 15.28
C VAL A 21 17.65 -3.06 15.99
N GLY A 22 18.71 -3.40 15.25
CA GLY A 22 20.05 -3.60 15.80
C GLY A 22 20.62 -2.35 16.47
N ASN A 23 20.32 -1.17 15.93
CA ASN A 23 20.72 0.13 16.46
C ASN A 23 19.80 0.67 17.58
N GLN A 24 18.73 -0.06 17.94
CA GLN A 24 17.71 0.38 18.90
C GLN A 24 16.96 1.66 18.47
N GLU A 25 16.91 1.94 17.17
CA GLU A 25 16.17 3.07 16.60
C GLU A 25 14.67 2.78 16.49
N THR A 26 14.28 1.50 16.51
CA THR A 26 12.88 1.08 16.48
C THR A 26 12.65 -0.22 17.25
N SER A 27 11.45 -0.36 17.82
CA SER A 27 10.92 -1.60 18.38
C SER A 27 9.71 -2.13 17.60
N LEU A 28 9.37 -1.50 16.48
CA LEU A 28 8.22 -1.87 15.66
C LEU A 28 8.49 -3.16 14.87
N GLU A 29 7.44 -3.96 14.70
CA GLU A 29 7.46 -5.04 13.72
C GLU A 29 7.58 -4.48 12.31
N TYR A 30 8.13 -5.28 11.40
CA TYR A 30 8.51 -4.85 10.05
C TYR A 30 7.38 -4.10 9.32
N ASP A 31 6.15 -4.59 9.41
CA ASP A 31 4.99 -4.04 8.72
C ASP A 31 4.60 -2.64 9.18
N ASP A 32 4.66 -2.40 10.49
CA ASP A 32 4.33 -1.11 11.08
C ASP A 32 5.48 -0.13 10.94
N TRP A 33 6.72 -0.62 11.05
CA TRP A 33 7.90 0.15 10.70
C TRP A 33 7.86 0.61 9.24
N LEU A 34 7.55 -0.29 8.30
CA LEU A 34 7.44 0.01 6.88
C LEU A 34 6.30 1.00 6.63
N SER A 35 5.18 0.85 7.32
CA SER A 35 4.10 1.84 7.26
C SER A 35 4.58 3.24 7.68
N ASN A 36 5.40 3.35 8.72
CA ASN A 36 5.97 4.65 9.12
C ASN A 36 6.95 5.21 8.10
N VAL A 37 7.85 4.38 7.56
CA VAL A 37 8.79 4.78 6.50
C VAL A 37 8.03 5.32 5.30
N LEU A 38 7.01 4.58 4.84
CA LEU A 38 6.17 4.97 3.72
C LEU A 38 5.35 6.24 4.02
N ASN A 39 5.07 6.59 5.28
CA ASN A 39 4.33 7.81 5.65
C ASN A 39 5.23 9.04 5.58
N GLY A 40 6.54 8.86 5.78
CA GLY A 40 7.55 9.90 5.62
C GLY A 40 7.89 10.20 4.16
N LEU A 41 7.43 9.39 3.20
CA LEU A 41 7.56 9.68 1.77
C LEU A 41 6.53 10.74 1.38
N ALA A 42 6.97 11.86 0.80
CA ALA A 42 6.14 13.03 0.58
C ALA A 42 4.96 12.74 -0.39
N PRO A 43 3.69 12.91 0.03
CA PRO A 43 2.56 12.83 -0.88
C PRO A 43 2.50 14.08 -1.78
N GLY A 44 2.14 13.90 -3.06
CA GLY A 44 1.79 15.01 -3.96
C GLY A 44 2.83 15.43 -4.99
N LEU A 45 4.00 14.78 -5.04
CA LEU A 45 4.88 14.91 -6.22
C LEU A 45 4.39 13.91 -7.28
N SER A 46 4.30 14.33 -8.55
CA SER A 46 3.86 13.47 -9.67
C SER A 46 4.66 12.16 -9.80
N GLU A 47 5.86 12.11 -9.23
CA GLU A 47 6.71 10.91 -9.11
C GLU A 47 6.16 9.84 -8.15
N HIS A 48 5.16 10.16 -7.31
CA HIS A 48 4.50 9.24 -6.37
C HIS A 48 3.15 8.71 -6.88
N ALA A 49 2.82 8.96 -8.16
CA ALA A 49 1.72 8.32 -8.84
C ALA A 49 2.27 7.25 -9.79
N ILE A 50 1.79 6.02 -9.68
CA ILE A 50 2.19 4.90 -10.55
C ILE A 50 1.05 4.54 -11.48
N SER A 51 1.33 4.44 -12.77
CA SER A 51 0.43 3.84 -13.75
C SER A 51 0.72 2.34 -13.89
N ILE A 52 -0.31 1.51 -13.69
CA ILE A 52 -0.29 0.09 -14.02
C ILE A 52 -1.12 -0.14 -15.27
N VAL A 53 -0.51 -0.73 -16.28
CA VAL A 53 -1.19 -1.12 -17.51
C VAL A 53 -1.69 -2.55 -17.39
N THR A 54 -2.97 -2.76 -17.62
CA THR A 54 -3.58 -4.11 -17.60
C THR A 54 -3.16 -4.93 -18.82
N ARG A 55 -3.23 -6.27 -18.71
CA ARG A 55 -2.71 -7.26 -19.68
C ARG A 55 -3.19 -7.08 -21.13
N GLU A 56 -4.32 -6.41 -21.35
CA GLU A 56 -4.84 -6.15 -22.70
C GLU A 56 -4.47 -4.76 -23.23
N GLY A 57 -3.67 -3.97 -22.50
CA GLY A 57 -3.27 -2.61 -22.88
C GLY A 57 -4.41 -1.59 -22.94
N LYS A 58 -5.65 -2.01 -22.71
CA LYS A 58 -6.86 -1.18 -22.87
C LYS A 58 -7.19 -0.33 -21.64
N THR A 59 -6.62 -0.67 -20.49
CA THR A 59 -6.90 0.05 -19.25
C THR A 59 -5.58 0.33 -18.55
N GLU A 60 -5.21 1.61 -18.53
CA GLU A 60 -4.17 2.16 -17.68
C GLU A 60 -4.84 2.63 -16.39
N ILE A 61 -4.38 2.11 -15.26
CA ILE A 61 -4.89 2.44 -13.94
C ILE A 61 -3.79 3.19 -13.21
N ARG A 62 -4.07 4.41 -12.79
CA ARG A 62 -3.16 5.18 -11.97
C ARG A 62 -3.48 4.99 -10.49
N PHE A 63 -2.49 4.51 -9.74
CA PHE A 63 -2.49 4.45 -8.30
C PHE A 63 -1.72 5.63 -7.72
N GLU A 64 -2.26 6.22 -6.67
CA GLU A 64 -1.65 7.33 -5.95
C GLU A 64 -1.07 6.83 -4.63
N HIS A 65 0.11 7.33 -4.27
CA HIS A 65 0.72 7.05 -2.98
C HIS A 65 -0.23 7.44 -1.83
N ARG A 66 -0.45 6.49 -0.91
CA ARG A 66 -1.41 6.54 0.22
C ARG A 66 -2.88 6.64 -0.13
N ALA A 67 -3.27 6.55 -1.39
CA ALA A 67 -4.68 6.48 -1.72
C ALA A 67 -5.30 5.14 -1.30
N ARG A 68 -6.57 5.20 -0.88
CA ARG A 68 -7.39 4.03 -0.55
C ARG A 68 -8.28 3.69 -1.72
N TYR A 69 -8.37 2.41 -2.00
CA TYR A 69 -9.13 1.88 -3.12
C TYR A 69 -10.03 0.74 -2.69
N GLU A 70 -11.03 0.47 -3.53
CA GLU A 70 -11.93 -0.65 -3.41
C GLU A 70 -12.01 -1.40 -4.73
N VAL A 71 -12.04 -2.73 -4.68
CA VAL A 71 -12.36 -3.62 -5.80
C VAL A 71 -13.40 -4.65 -5.36
N ARG A 72 -14.11 -5.23 -6.33
CA ARG A 72 -15.02 -6.35 -6.10
C ARG A 72 -14.41 -7.63 -6.65
N HIS A 73 -14.02 -8.53 -5.74
CA HIS A 73 -13.65 -9.89 -6.10
C HIS A 73 -14.90 -10.73 -6.36
N PRO A 74 -14.98 -11.52 -7.45
CA PRO A 74 -16.19 -12.24 -7.84
C PRO A 74 -16.69 -13.25 -6.80
N LYS A 75 -15.77 -13.91 -6.07
CA LYS A 75 -16.10 -14.89 -5.01
C LYS A 75 -16.13 -14.32 -3.58
N ILE A 76 -15.21 -13.41 -3.24
CA ILE A 76 -14.96 -12.96 -1.87
C ILE A 76 -15.73 -11.66 -1.57
N GLY A 77 -16.19 -10.94 -2.60
CA GLY A 77 -16.89 -9.68 -2.47
C GLY A 77 -15.94 -8.48 -2.42
N VAL A 78 -16.32 -7.46 -1.67
CA VAL A 78 -15.59 -6.18 -1.62
C VAL A 78 -14.26 -6.34 -0.88
N ARG A 79 -13.18 -5.84 -1.49
CA ARG A 79 -11.85 -5.75 -0.88
C ARG A 79 -11.40 -4.29 -0.89
N ARG A 80 -10.92 -3.81 0.25
CA ARG A 80 -10.33 -2.47 0.39
C ARG A 80 -8.84 -2.58 0.59
N PHE A 81 -8.09 -1.61 0.09
CA PHE A 81 -6.64 -1.58 0.26
C PHE A 81 -6.10 -0.16 0.18
N VAL A 82 -4.97 0.05 0.83
CA VAL A 82 -4.13 1.25 0.68
C VAL A 82 -3.03 0.93 -0.30
N CYS A 83 -2.75 1.86 -1.21
CA CYS A 83 -1.59 1.79 -2.09
C CYS A 83 -0.44 2.64 -1.55
N ALA A 84 0.79 2.19 -1.70
CA ALA A 84 1.99 2.97 -1.40
C ALA A 84 3.05 2.76 -2.49
N VAL A 85 3.70 3.84 -2.84
CA VAL A 85 4.83 3.89 -3.77
C VAL A 85 6.12 4.05 -2.99
N ASP A 86 7.05 3.12 -3.17
CA ASP A 86 8.41 3.19 -2.66
C ASP A 86 9.39 3.10 -3.83
N GLY A 87 9.75 4.26 -4.39
CA GLY A 87 10.47 4.37 -5.66
C GLY A 87 9.78 3.59 -6.77
N ASP A 88 10.42 2.54 -7.27
CA ASP A 88 9.94 1.70 -8.37
C ASP A 88 9.02 0.55 -7.92
N VAL A 89 8.86 0.34 -6.61
CA VAL A 89 7.99 -0.71 -6.08
C VAL A 89 6.65 -0.14 -5.63
N THR A 90 5.58 -0.79 -6.09
CA THR A 90 4.22 -0.54 -5.61
C THR A 90 3.85 -1.60 -4.58
N LEU A 91 3.53 -1.13 -3.39
CA LEU A 91 3.05 -1.94 -2.29
C LEU A 91 1.56 -1.67 -2.08
N ILE A 92 0.84 -2.70 -1.68
CA ILE A 92 -0.53 -2.59 -1.19
C ILE A 92 -0.65 -3.26 0.17
N ALA A 93 -1.59 -2.77 0.97
CA ALA A 93 -2.02 -3.45 2.16
C ALA A 93 -3.55 -3.52 2.15
N PHE A 94 -4.10 -4.74 2.20
CA PHE A 94 -5.55 -4.91 2.30
C PHE A 94 -6.04 -4.43 3.67
N GLU A 95 -7.26 -3.92 3.71
CA GLU A 95 -7.94 -3.53 4.93
C GLU A 95 -9.15 -4.43 5.14
N HIS A 96 -9.35 -4.90 6.37
CA HIS A 96 -10.58 -5.55 6.74
C HIS A 96 -11.74 -4.56 6.64
N THR A 97 -12.76 -4.88 5.84
CA THR A 97 -13.79 -3.91 5.41
C THR A 97 -14.63 -3.34 6.56
N VAL A 98 -14.73 -4.06 7.67
CA VAL A 98 -15.52 -3.67 8.85
C VAL A 98 -14.65 -3.00 9.92
N SER A 99 -13.51 -3.60 10.27
CA SER A 99 -12.67 -3.12 11.38
C SER A 99 -11.64 -2.07 10.96
N GLY A 100 -11.37 -1.93 9.66
CA GLY A 100 -10.32 -1.06 9.14
C GLY A 100 -8.90 -1.56 9.42
N VAL A 101 -8.74 -2.74 10.03
CA VAL A 101 -7.43 -3.32 10.33
C VAL A 101 -6.68 -3.57 9.02
N ARG A 102 -5.46 -3.04 8.94
CA ARG A 102 -4.53 -3.22 7.83
C ARG A 102 -3.83 -4.58 7.95
N TYR A 103 -3.82 -5.34 6.86
CA TYR A 103 -3.03 -6.55 6.69
C TYR A 103 -1.59 -6.23 6.21
N PRO A 104 -0.67 -7.20 6.23
CA PRO A 104 0.70 -6.99 5.80
C PRO A 104 0.84 -6.32 4.42
N TRP A 105 1.89 -5.50 4.27
CA TRP A 105 2.28 -4.94 2.99
C TRP A 105 2.77 -6.04 2.06
N VAL A 106 2.27 -6.02 0.82
CA VAL A 106 2.69 -6.92 -0.25
C VAL A 106 2.92 -6.14 -1.54
N THR A 107 3.72 -6.66 -2.45
CA THR A 107 3.83 -6.11 -3.80
C THR A 107 2.50 -6.22 -4.54
N ILE A 108 2.16 -5.24 -5.37
CA ILE A 108 0.90 -5.25 -6.12
C ILE A 108 0.85 -6.33 -7.22
N ASP A 109 2.00 -6.88 -7.64
CA ASP A 109 2.06 -7.88 -8.70
C ASP A 109 1.24 -9.13 -8.35
N GLY A 110 0.38 -9.54 -9.27
CA GLY A 110 -0.53 -10.68 -9.08
C GLY A 110 -1.62 -10.49 -8.01
N ALA A 111 -1.72 -9.34 -7.35
CA ALA A 111 -2.68 -9.12 -6.26
C ALA A 111 -4.15 -9.00 -6.74
N PHE A 112 -4.34 -8.65 -8.02
CA PHE A 112 -5.64 -8.42 -8.63
C PHE A 112 -5.76 -9.14 -9.97
N THR A 113 -6.93 -9.71 -10.21
CA THR A 113 -7.37 -10.14 -11.54
C THR A 113 -7.81 -8.93 -12.38
N GLN A 114 -7.84 -9.08 -13.70
CA GLN A 114 -8.37 -8.03 -14.59
C GLN A 114 -9.82 -7.67 -14.25
N ALA A 115 -10.64 -8.66 -13.90
CA ALA A 115 -12.04 -8.45 -13.54
C ALA A 115 -12.19 -7.60 -12.26
N GLU A 116 -11.31 -7.78 -11.27
CA GLU A 116 -11.27 -6.93 -10.08
C GLU A 116 -10.89 -5.49 -10.44
N LEU A 117 -9.85 -5.32 -11.26
CA LEU A 117 -9.36 -4.00 -11.67
C LEU A 117 -10.39 -3.19 -12.47
N LEU A 118 -11.30 -3.85 -13.21
CA LEU A 118 -12.42 -3.18 -13.89
C LEU A 118 -13.46 -2.60 -12.92
N THR A 119 -13.47 -3.05 -11.67
CA THR A 119 -14.38 -2.56 -10.62
C THR A 119 -13.70 -1.58 -9.66
N LEU A 120 -12.45 -1.19 -9.96
CA LEU A 120 -11.66 -0.34 -9.10
C LEU A 120 -12.33 1.01 -8.85
N ARG A 121 -12.42 1.38 -7.59
CA ARG A 121 -12.92 2.68 -7.16
C ARG A 121 -11.93 3.32 -6.19
N LEU A 122 -11.56 4.57 -6.46
CA LEU A 122 -10.88 5.42 -5.48
C LEU A 122 -11.86 5.74 -4.35
N LEU A 123 -11.44 5.53 -3.10
CA LEU A 123 -12.21 5.89 -1.92
C LEU A 123 -11.74 7.23 -1.34
N SER A 124 -10.42 7.39 -1.19
CA SER A 124 -9.80 8.61 -0.70
C SER A 124 -8.40 8.77 -1.28
N THR A 125 -7.99 10.00 -1.58
CA THR A 125 -6.62 10.29 -2.01
C THR A 125 -5.64 10.21 -0.84
N GLY A 126 -4.33 10.18 -1.17
CA GLY A 126 -3.27 10.19 -0.17
C GLY A 126 -3.33 11.44 0.70
N LEU A 127 -3.45 11.23 2.01
CA LEU A 127 -3.67 12.21 3.07
C LEU A 127 -5.12 12.71 3.22
N ASP A 128 -6.06 11.78 3.47
CA ASP A 128 -7.25 12.16 4.25
C ASP A 128 -6.84 12.27 5.72
N LEU A 129 -6.52 13.50 6.16
CA LEU A 129 -6.28 13.88 7.55
C LEU A 129 -7.51 13.62 8.45
N CYS A 130 -8.65 13.20 7.90
CA CYS A 130 -9.88 12.91 8.62
C CYS A 130 -10.10 11.41 8.92
N ALA A 131 -9.03 10.68 9.23
CA ALA A 131 -9.13 9.46 10.05
C ALA A 131 -8.54 9.71 11.45
N ALA A 132 -8.84 10.87 12.05
CA ALA A 132 -8.83 11.01 13.49
C ALA A 132 -10.17 10.52 14.05
N ALA A 133 -10.16 9.34 14.67
CA ALA A 133 -11.01 8.94 15.80
C ALA A 133 -10.47 7.56 16.27
N VAL A 134 -10.18 7.31 17.53
CA VAL A 134 -11.02 7.55 18.72
C VAL A 134 -10.11 7.84 19.92
N GLY A 135 -10.46 8.89 20.67
CA GLY A 135 -9.84 9.15 21.96
C GLY A 135 -10.07 8.00 22.93
N VAL A 136 -9.05 7.66 23.69
CA VAL A 136 -9.22 7.00 24.97
C VAL A 136 -8.62 7.93 26.02
N GLU A 137 -9.41 8.91 26.42
CA GLU A 137 -9.36 9.37 27.80
C GLU A 137 -10.33 8.52 28.62
N SER A 138 -9.88 8.19 29.83
CA SER A 138 -10.59 7.59 30.97
C SER A 138 -10.34 6.10 31.22
N ARG A 139 -9.30 5.79 32.00
CA ARG A 139 -9.48 5.64 33.44
C ARG A 139 -8.19 5.89 34.22
#